data_AF-A0A3R9R494-F1
#
_entry.id   AF-A0A3R9R494-F1
#
_cell.length_a   1.000
_cell.length_b   1.000
_cell.length_c   1.000
_cell.angle_alpha   90.00
_cell.angle_beta   90.00
_cell.angle_gamma   90.00
#
_symmetry.space_group_name_H-M   'P 1'
#
loop_
_entity.id
_entity.type
_entity.pdbx_description
1 polymer ?
#
loop_
_entity_poly.entity_id
_entity_poly.type
_entity_poly.pdbx_seq_one_letter_code
_entity_poly.pdbx_strand_id
1 'polypeptide(L)'
;MGGKRYPLGNSLLRYTVLKILSKQEGMSYSELLTKISEVVRDPRAIPAINISIPSSLYGMEKNKWIKREHGMIKITDEGRELLAEMDLYLSRLKEVVG
;
A
#
# COMPACT_ATOMS: atom_id res chain seq x y z
N MET A 1 2.33 -0.98 27.78
CA MET A 1 0.90 -0.96 27.40
C MET A 1 0.83 -0.76 25.88
N GLY A 2 0.39 -1.79 25.16
CA GLY A 2 0.53 -1.90 23.70
C GLY A 2 -0.51 -1.09 22.95
N GLY A 3 -0.04 -0.21 22.06
CA GLY A 3 -0.90 0.32 21.00
C GLY A 3 -1.46 -0.85 20.22
N LYS A 4 -2.79 -0.98 20.19
CA LYS A 4 -3.51 -1.99 19.41
C LYS A 4 -2.94 -1.93 17.99
N ARG A 5 -2.20 -2.96 17.58
CA ARG A 5 -1.78 -3.12 16.18
C ARG A 5 -3.06 -3.12 15.36
N TYR A 6 -3.14 -2.29 14.33
CA TYR A 6 -4.30 -2.21 13.43
C TYR A 6 -4.05 -3.14 12.22
N PRO A 7 -4.44 -4.44 12.27
CA PRO A 7 -4.24 -5.34 11.14
C PRO A 7 -4.95 -4.85 9.87
N LEU A 8 -6.14 -4.24 10.00
CA LEU A 8 -6.87 -3.61 8.89
C LEU A 8 -6.13 -2.40 8.31
N GLY A 9 -5.50 -1.57 9.15
CA GLY A 9 -4.74 -0.40 8.71
C GLY A 9 -3.54 -0.77 7.84
N ASN A 10 -2.85 -1.86 8.18
CA ASN A 10 -1.73 -2.35 7.38
C ASN A 10 -2.17 -2.94 6.03
N SER A 11 -3.31 -3.64 5.98
CA SER A 11 -3.86 -4.16 4.72
C SER A 11 -4.29 -3.03 3.78
N LEU A 12 -4.96 -2.00 4.31
CA LEU A 12 -5.34 -0.80 3.54
C LEU A 12 -4.12 -0.02 3.05
N LEU A 13 -3.07 0.09 3.88
CA LEU A 13 -1.82 0.72 3.47
C LEU A 13 -1.13 -0.04 2.33
N ARG A 14 -1.03 -1.37 2.42
CA ARG A 14 -0.46 -2.22 1.37
C ARG A 14 -1.27 -2.11 0.07
N TYR A 15 -2.59 -2.15 0.16
CA TYR A 15 -3.47 -1.91 -0.99
C TYR A 15 -3.20 -0.55 -1.63
N THR A 16 -3.10 0.51 -0.81
CA THR A 16 -2.81 1.87 -1.27
C THR A 16 -1.47 1.94 -2.00
N VAL A 17 -0.43 1.31 -1.47
CA VAL A 17 0.88 1.22 -2.13
C VAL A 17 0.76 0.52 -3.48
N LEU A 18 0.13 -0.67 -3.55
CA LEU A 18 -0.04 -1.39 -4.81
C LEU A 18 -0.84 -0.58 -5.83
N LYS A 19 -1.92 0.08 -5.40
CA LYS A 19 -2.75 0.92 -6.27
C LYS A 19 -1.95 2.09 -6.84
N ILE A 20 -1.15 2.78 -6.01
CA ILE A 20 -0.29 3.88 -6.45
C ILE A 20 0.75 3.38 -7.46
N LEU A 21 1.47 2.31 -7.12
CA LEU A 21 2.51 1.75 -7.98
C LEU A 21 1.95 1.17 -9.29
N SER A 22 0.70 0.70 -9.31
CA SER A 22 0.06 0.20 -10.54
C SER A 22 -0.08 1.26 -11.64
N LYS A 23 -0.01 2.55 -11.30
CA LYS A 23 -0.22 3.67 -12.22
C LYS A 23 1.06 4.12 -12.94
N GLN A 24 2.24 3.62 -12.55
CA GLN A 24 3.53 4.06 -13.08
C GLN A 24 4.52 2.89 -13.14
N GLU A 25 5.58 2.99 -13.96
CA GLU A 25 6.58 1.92 -14.09
C GLU A 25 7.53 1.80 -12.89
N GLY A 26 7.55 2.81 -12.01
CA GLY A 26 8.31 2.83 -10.77
C GLY A 26 8.21 4.19 -10.09
N MET A 27 8.53 4.24 -8.80
CA MET A 27 8.43 5.46 -8.00
C MET A 27 9.53 5.53 -6.95
N SER A 28 10.10 6.70 -6.73
CA SER A 28 11.02 6.88 -5.59
C SER A 28 10.28 6.75 -4.26
N TYR A 29 11.01 6.48 -3.18
CA TYR A 29 10.40 6.40 -1.84
C TYR A 29 9.72 7.71 -1.43
N SER A 30 10.34 8.86 -1.72
CA SER A 30 9.78 10.18 -1.39
C SER A 30 8.50 10.46 -2.16
N GLU A 31 8.45 10.17 -3.45
CA GLU A 31 7.22 10.33 -4.25
C GLU A 31 6.10 9.43 -3.74
N LEU A 32 6.43 8.18 -3.36
CA LEU A 32 5.45 7.25 -2.80
C LEU A 32 4.86 7.77 -1.47
N LEU A 33 5.69 8.32 -0.58
CA LEU A 33 5.23 8.94 0.65
C LEU A 33 4.28 10.12 0.39
N THR A 34 4.61 10.98 -0.56
CA THR A 34 3.76 12.11 -0.95
C THR A 34 2.39 11.63 -1.41
N LYS A 35 2.34 10.64 -2.32
CA LYS A 35 1.07 10.11 -2.83
C LYS A 35 0.25 9.39 -1.77
N ILE A 36 0.88 8.67 -0.85
CA ILE A 36 0.15 8.03 0.27
C ILE A 36 -0.48 9.11 1.16
N SER A 37 0.25 10.20 1.43
CA SER A 37 -0.26 11.31 2.24
C SER A 37 -1.46 11.99 1.58
N GLU A 38 -1.45 12.15 0.25
CA GLU A 38 -2.57 12.68 -0.54
C GLU A 38 -3.82 11.80 -0.50
N VAL A 39 -3.65 10.47 -0.40
CA VAL A 39 -4.77 9.52 -0.28
C VAL A 39 -5.38 9.57 1.11
N VAL A 40 -4.54 9.64 2.15
CA VAL A 40 -5.01 9.53 3.54
C VAL A 40 -5.75 10.79 3.96
N ARG A 41 -5.32 11.97 3.52
CA ARG A 41 -5.93 13.30 3.77
C ARG A 41 -6.17 13.69 5.23
N ASP A 42 -5.99 12.79 6.19
CA ASP A 42 -6.09 13.02 7.63
C ASP A 42 -4.69 13.27 8.23
N PRO A 43 -4.38 14.51 8.64
CA PRO A 43 -3.10 14.85 9.25
C PRO A 43 -2.77 14.03 10.52
N ARG A 44 -3.78 13.55 11.23
CA ARG A 44 -3.60 12.75 12.46
C ARG A 44 -3.13 11.33 12.17
N ALA A 45 -3.42 10.82 10.97
CA ALA A 45 -3.02 9.49 10.52
C ALA A 45 -1.59 9.48 9.93
N ILE A 46 -1.07 10.61 9.46
CA ILE A 46 0.25 10.72 8.82
C ILE A 46 1.40 10.19 9.71
N PRO A 47 1.49 10.52 11.01
CA PRO A 47 2.57 10.00 11.86
C PRO A 47 2.58 8.47 11.96
N ALA A 48 1.40 7.87 12.12
CA ALA A 48 1.26 6.41 12.20
C ALA A 48 1.65 5.73 10.88
N ILE A 49 1.33 6.37 9.76
CA ILE A 49 1.66 5.91 8.41
C ILE A 49 3.16 5.98 8.17
N ASN A 50 3.81 7.10 8.51
CA ASN A 50 5.26 7.26 8.36
C ASN A 50 6.05 6.19 9.14
N ILE A 51 5.54 5.77 10.30
CA ILE A 51 6.12 4.67 11.09
C ILE A 51 5.86 3.30 10.42
N SER A 52 4.68 3.12 9.82
CA SER A 52 4.23 1.82 9.32
C SER A 52 4.70 1.51 7.89
N ILE A 53 4.93 2.52 7.06
CA ILE A 53 5.33 2.36 5.65
C ILE A 53 6.62 1.54 5.49
N PRO A 54 7.73 1.82 6.20
CA PRO A 54 8.96 1.06 6.02
C PRO A 54 8.77 -0.44 6.26
N SER A 55 8.09 -0.80 7.36
CA SER A 55 7.80 -2.21 7.69
C SER A 55 6.84 -2.86 6.69
N SER A 56 5.90 -2.08 6.15
CA SER A 56 4.97 -2.56 5.12
C SER A 56 5.71 -2.83 3.82
N LEU A 57 6.54 -1.91 3.34
CA LEU A 57 7.34 -2.08 2.13
C LEU A 57 8.29 -3.27 2.25
N TYR A 58 8.97 -3.42 3.40
CA TYR A 58 9.81 -4.59 3.67
C TYR A 58 9.02 -5.91 3.57
N GLY A 59 7.83 -5.96 4.16
CA GLY A 59 6.95 -7.12 4.05
C GLY A 59 6.47 -7.41 2.63
N MET A 60 6.13 -6.36 1.87
CA MET A 60 5.70 -6.48 0.47
C MET A 60 6.83 -6.97 -0.44
N GLU A 61 8.06 -6.51 -0.21
CA GLU A 61 9.26 -6.94 -0.93
C GLU A 61 9.59 -8.40 -0.62
N LYS A 62 9.52 -8.82 0.66
CA LYS A 62 9.68 -10.21 1.06
C LYS A 62 8.66 -11.15 0.40
N ASN A 63 7.42 -10.67 0.22
CA ASN A 63 6.36 -11.41 -0.46
C ASN A 63 6.38 -11.27 -1.99
N LYS A 64 7.40 -10.61 -2.55
CA LYS A 64 7.57 -10.37 -3.99
C LYS A 64 6.42 -9.59 -4.63
N TRP A 65 5.66 -8.79 -3.88
CA TRP A 65 4.61 -7.93 -4.46
C TRP A 65 5.17 -6.61 -5.01
N ILE A 66 6.36 -6.23 -4.54
CA ILE A 66 7.13 -5.09 -5.03
C ILE A 66 8.59 -5.49 -5.13
N LYS A 67 9.37 -4.71 -5.90
CA LYS A 67 10.83 -4.80 -5.96
C LYS A 67 11.46 -3.41 -5.95
N ARG A 68 12.71 -3.32 -5.49
CA ARG A 68 13.53 -2.11 -5.58
C ARG A 68 14.56 -2.27 -6.69
N GLU A 69 14.62 -1.31 -7.60
CA GLU A 69 15.51 -1.34 -8.76
C GLU A 69 15.95 0.08 -9.10
N HIS A 70 17.25 0.35 -9.14
CA HIS A 70 17.81 1.69 -9.44
C HIS A 70 17.23 2.82 -8.57
N GLY A 71 16.99 2.57 -7.28
CA GLY A 71 16.39 3.55 -6.36
C GLY A 71 14.86 3.72 -6.49
N MET A 72 14.24 3.00 -7.43
CA MET A 72 12.80 3.03 -7.68
C MET A 72 12.13 1.80 -7.07
N ILE A 73 10.95 2.01 -6.50
CA ILE A 73 10.04 0.98 -6.02
C ILE A 73 9.07 0.68 -7.17
N LYS A 74 8.98 -0.59 -7.57
CA LYS A 74 8.12 -1.05 -8.67
C LYS A 74 7.19 -2.15 -8.18
N ILE A 75 5.96 -2.18 -8.72
CA ILE A 75 5.06 -3.33 -8.55
C ILE A 75 5.56 -4.49 -9.43
N THR A 76 5.49 -5.71 -8.92
CA THR A 76 5.77 -6.95 -9.67
C THR A 76 4.49 -7.51 -10.28
N ASP A 77 4.60 -8.60 -11.04
CA ASP A 77 3.44 -9.29 -11.58
C ASP A 77 2.61 -9.92 -10.45
N GLU A 78 3.24 -10.53 -9.45
CA GLU A 78 2.55 -11.07 -8.26
C GLU A 78 1.84 -9.96 -7.47
N GLY A 79 2.42 -8.76 -7.44
CA GLY A 79 1.78 -7.59 -6.84
C GLY A 79 0.55 -7.11 -7.62
N ARG A 80 0.58 -7.20 -8.96
CA ARG A 80 -0.55 -6.85 -9.83
C ARG A 80 -1.68 -7.86 -9.71
N GLU A 81 -1.36 -9.15 -9.64
CA GLU A 81 -2.34 -10.22 -9.42
C GLU A 81 -3.05 -10.03 -8.07
N LEU A 82 -2.29 -9.84 -6.99
CA LEU A 82 -2.85 -9.53 -5.68
C LEU A 82 -3.74 -8.28 -5.72
N LEU A 83 -3.29 -7.22 -6.40
CA LEU A 83 -4.10 -6.00 -6.53
C LEU A 83 -5.43 -6.26 -7.25
N ALA A 84 -5.43 -7.07 -8.31
CA ALA A 84 -6.64 -7.44 -9.04
C ALA A 84 -7.61 -8.25 -8.15
N GLU A 85 -7.09 -9.18 -7.34
CA GLU A 85 -7.90 -9.90 -6.35
C GLU A 85 -8.53 -8.94 -5.34
N MET A 86 -7.74 -8.02 -4.77
CA MET A 86 -8.23 -7.03 -3.81
C MET A 86 -9.31 -6.12 -4.41
N ASP A 87 -9.11 -5.65 -5.64
CA ASP A 87 -10.10 -4.85 -6.38
C ASP A 87 -11.42 -5.62 -6.58
N LEU A 88 -11.35 -6.91 -6.93
CA LEU A 88 -12.52 -7.78 -7.06
C LEU A 88 -13.27 -7.94 -5.73
N TYR A 89 -12.55 -8.19 -4.63
CA TYR A 89 -13.14 -8.30 -3.29
C TYR A 89 -13.85 -7.01 -2.87
N LEU A 90 -13.23 -5.85 -3.12
CA LEU A 90 -13.83 -4.55 -2.79
C LEU A 90 -15.05 -4.23 -3.65
N SER A 91 -15.04 -4.61 -4.94
CA SER A 91 -16.22 -4.47 -5.82
C SER A 91 -17.40 -5.28 -5.30
N ARG A 92 -17.17 -6.57 -4.99
CA ARG A 92 -18.20 -7.46 -4.44
C ARG A 92 -18.74 -6.96 -3.10
N LEU A 93 -17.86 -6.43 -2.24
CA LEU A 93 -18.29 -5.84 -0.97
C LEU A 93 -19.24 -4.65 -1.20
N LYS A 94 -18.95 -3.79 -2.19
CA LYS A 94 -19.80 -2.66 -2.54
C LYS A 94 -21.17 -3.09 -3.05
N GLU A 95 -21.24 -4.19 -3.82
CA GLU A 95 -22.51 -4.74 -4.33
C GLU A 95 -23.39 -5.33 -3.21
N VAL A 96 -22.79 -5.83 -2.12
CA VAL A 96 -23.52 -6.42 -1.00
C VAL A 96 -23.96 -5.37 0.02
N VAL A 97 -23.14 -4.33 0.23
CA VAL A 97 -23.39 -3.30 1.26
C VAL A 97 -24.12 -2.07 0.71
N GLY A 98 -24.00 -1.80 -0.59
CA GLY A 98 -24.71 -0.71 -1.28
C GLY A 98 -26.12 -1.10 -1.68
#